data_AF-A0A8J7I9R0-F1
#
_entry.id   AF-A0A8J7I9R0-F1
#
_cell.length_a   1.000
_cell.length_b   1.000
_cell.length_c   1.000
_cell.angle_alpha   90.00
_cell.angle_beta   90.00
_cell.angle_gamma   90.00
#
_symmetry.space_group_name_H-M   'P 1'
#
loop_
_entity.id
_entity.type
_entity.pdbx_description
1 polymer ?
#
loop_
_entity_poly.entity_id
_entity_poly.type
_entity_poly.pdbx_seq_one_letter_code
_entity_poly.pdbx_strand_id
1 'polypeptide(L)' 'MEPIDFSQILAKTDAEMERLGLTTEWGRGYLIKAYGKRSRILITEEELLDFLKYLESQPDPVTEF' A
#
# COMPACT_ATOMS: atom_id res chain seq x y z
N MET A 1 -4.76 -14.70 19.16
CA MET A 1 -4.55 -13.69 18.12
C MET A 1 -3.97 -14.45 16.94
N GLU A 2 -4.72 -14.53 15.83
CA GLU A 2 -4.12 -14.96 14.57
C GLU A 2 -2.94 -14.02 14.28
N PRO A 3 -1.75 -14.53 13.89
CA PRO A 3 -0.69 -13.65 13.42
C PRO A 3 -1.26 -12.82 12.29
N ILE A 4 -1.06 -11.50 12.36
CA ILE A 4 -1.44 -10.63 11.25
C ILE A 4 -0.65 -11.14 10.05
N ASP A 5 -1.37 -11.75 9.12
CA ASP A 5 -0.73 -12.42 8.01
C ASP A 5 -0.24 -11.34 7.05
N PHE A 6 1.08 -11.23 6.93
CA PHE A 6 1.75 -10.31 6.02
C PHE A 6 1.18 -10.41 4.60
N SER A 7 0.77 -11.63 4.20
CA SER A 7 0.09 -11.90 2.93
C SER A 7 -1.25 -11.17 2.81
N GLN A 8 -2.04 -11.11 3.89
CA GLN A 8 -3.32 -10.40 3.89
C GLN A 8 -3.14 -8.89 3.77
N ILE A 9 -2.14 -8.30 4.45
CA ILE A 9 -1.87 -6.87 4.32
C ILE A 9 -1.40 -6.54 2.90
N LEU A 10 -0.55 -7.38 2.30
CA LEU A 10 -0.13 -7.23 0.91
C LEU A 10 -1.32 -7.28 -0.05
N ALA A 11 -2.19 -8.27 0.09
CA ALA A 11 -3.39 -8.40 -0.74
C ALA A 11 -4.33 -7.18 -0.64
N LYS A 12 -4.53 -6.65 0.58
CA LYS A 12 -5.29 -5.41 0.78
C LYS A 12 -4.60 -4.20 0.16
N THR A 13 -3.29 -4.09 0.34
CA THR A 13 -2.50 -3.00 -0.24
C THR A 13 -2.61 -3.00 -1.77
N ASP A 14 -2.57 -4.18 -2.40
CA ASP A 14 -2.78 -4.30 -3.85
C ASP A 14 -4.19 -3.88 -4.26
N ALA A 15 -5.23 -4.32 -3.54
CA ALA A 15 -6.62 -3.92 -3.80
C ALA A 15 -6.82 -2.39 -3.67
N GLU A 16 -6.24 -1.76 -2.65
CA GLU A 16 -6.32 -0.31 -2.46
C GLU A 16 -5.54 0.46 -3.53
N MET A 17 -4.37 -0.05 -3.94
CA MET A 17 -3.64 0.53 -5.07
C MET A 17 -4.46 0.44 -6.37
N GLU A 18 -5.11 -0.69 -6.62
CA GLU A 18 -6.01 -0.86 -7.78
C GLU A 18 -7.21 0.09 -7.70
N ARG A 19 -7.86 0.20 -6.53
CA ARG A 19 -8.97 1.14 -6.29
C ARG A 19 -8.59 2.58 -6.63
N LEU A 20 -7.38 2.97 -6.28
CA LEU A 20 -6.84 4.32 -6.53
C LEU A 20 -6.25 4.49 -7.94
N GLY A 21 -6.22 3.44 -8.77
CA GLY A 21 -5.57 3.47 -10.09
C GLY A 21 -4.06 3.68 -10.03
N LEU A 22 -3.42 3.34 -8.90
CA LEU A 22 -1.99 3.55 -8.69
C LEU A 22 -1.16 2.44 -9.32
N THR A 23 -0.19 2.83 -10.12
CA THR A 23 0.73 1.86 -10.74
C THR A 23 1.72 1.30 -9.71
N THR A 24 2.26 0.11 -9.98
CA THR A 24 3.34 -0.47 -9.17
C THR A 24 4.58 0.43 -9.12
N GLU A 25 4.83 1.21 -10.18
CA GLU A 25 5.92 2.19 -10.21
C GLU A 25 5.69 3.33 -9.22
N TRP A 26 4.47 3.87 -9.18
CA TRP A 26 4.09 4.88 -8.18
C TRP A 26 4.25 4.33 -6.76
N GLY A 27 3.75 3.11 -6.51
CA GLY A 27 3.89 2.45 -5.22
C GLY A 27 5.36 2.28 -4.81
N ARG A 28 6.21 1.84 -5.74
CA ARG A 28 7.66 1.74 -5.51
C ARG A 28 8.28 3.10 -5.17
N GLY A 29 7.91 4.15 -5.90
CA GLY A 29 8.36 5.52 -5.63
C GLY A 29 7.98 5.99 -4.24
N TYR A 30 6.74 5.72 -3.81
CA TYR A 30 6.27 6.00 -2.46
C TYR A 30 7.12 5.28 -1.41
N LEU A 31 7.35 3.96 -1.56
CA LEU A 31 8.12 3.17 -0.60
C LEU A 31 9.58 3.63 -0.47
N ILE A 32 10.20 4.04 -1.59
CA ILE A 32 11.55 4.59 -1.57
C ILE A 32 11.56 5.93 -0.84
N LYS A 33 10.56 6.79 -1.08
CA LYS A 33 10.48 8.11 -0.44
C LYS A 33 10.13 8.03 1.05
N ALA A 34 9.21 7.15 1.44
CA ALA A 34 8.72 7.01 2.81
C ALA A 34 9.66 6.17 3.69
N TYR A 35 10.20 5.07 3.15
CA TYR A 35 10.93 4.06 3.93
C TYR A 35 12.35 3.76 3.41
N GLY A 36 12.79 4.40 2.32
CA GLY A 36 14.08 4.10 1.68
C GLY A 36 14.14 2.73 1.00
N LYS A 37 13.00 2.06 0.80
CA LYS A 37 12.92 0.65 0.38
C LYS A 37 12.23 0.51 -0.97
N ARG A 38 12.79 -0.36 -1.81
CA ARG A 38 12.35 -0.57 -3.20
C ARG A 38 11.21 -1.57 -3.39
N SER A 39 10.75 -2.23 -2.33
CA SER A 39 9.73 -3.28 -2.42
C SER A 39 9.01 -3.49 -1.09
N ARG A 40 7.74 -3.91 -1.17
CA ARG A 40 6.88 -4.23 -0.01
C ARG A 40 7.32 -5.49 0.76
N ILE A 41 8.16 -6.33 0.14
CA ILE A 41 8.78 -7.47 0.85
C ILE A 41 9.98 -7.05 1.72
N LEU A 42 10.47 -5.82 1.55
CA LEU A 42 11.63 -5.29 2.27
C LEU A 42 11.24 -4.36 3.41
N ILE A 43 9.97 -3.97 3.47
CA ILE A 43 9.41 -3.15 4.55
C ILE A 43 8.95 -4.05 5.71
N THR A 44 8.88 -3.50 6.92
CA THR A 44 8.36 -4.18 8.12
C THR A 44 6.84 -4.24 8.07
N GLU A 45 6.24 -5.02 8.98
CA GLU A 45 4.78 -5.09 9.11
C GLU A 45 4.18 -3.72 9.42
N GLU A 46 4.83 -2.97 10.32
CA GLU A 46 4.41 -1.62 10.70
C GLU A 46 4.44 -0.64 9.51
N GLU A 47 5.52 -0.67 8.72
CA GLU A 47 5.65 0.17 7.51
C GLU A 47 4.62 -0.23 6.44
N LEU A 48 4.32 -1.52 6.31
CA LEU A 48 3.29 -2.00 5.38
C LEU A 48 1.89 -1.59 5.84
N LEU A 49 1.59 -1.68 7.13
CA LEU A 49 0.33 -1.21 7.72
C LEU A 49 0.17 0.30 7.59
N ASP A 50 1.24 1.08 7.79
CA ASP A 50 1.22 2.52 7.59
C ASP A 50 0.96 2.88 6.12
N PHE A 51 1.57 2.13 5.19
CA PHE A 51 1.29 2.29 3.77
C PHE A 51 -0.17 1.96 3.43
N LEU A 52 -0.71 0.85 3.96
CA LEU A 52 -2.11 0.48 3.76
C LEU A 52 -3.05 1.57 4.29
N LYS A 53 -2.84 2.07 5.51
CA LYS A 53 -3.64 3.15 6.10
C LYS A 53 -3.58 4.42 5.26
N TYR A 54 -2.41 4.75 4.72
CA TYR A 54 -2.27 5.89 3.81
C TYR A 54 -3.18 5.71 2.58
N LEU A 55 -3.19 4.52 1.95
CA LEU A 55 -4.04 4.24 0.79
C LEU A 55 -5.53 4.28 1.16
N GLU A 56 -5.93 3.64 2.26
CA GLU A 56 -7.32 3.64 2.76
C GLU A 56 -7.81 5.07 3.09
N SER A 57 -6.91 5.97 3.48
CA SER A 57 -7.24 7.38 3.73
C SER A 57 -7.44 8.22 2.48
N GLN A 58 -7.00 7.73 1.31
CA GLN A 58 -7.19 8.44 0.05
C GLN A 58 -8.66 8.31 -0.39
N PRO A 59 -9.29 9.41 -0.82
CA PRO A 59 -10.64 9.35 -1.39
C PRO A 59 -10.64 8.40 -2.59
N ASP A 60 -11.76 7.76 -2.86
CA ASP A 60 -11.96 7.09 -4.14
C ASP A 60 -11.64 8.10 -5.25
N PRO A 61 -10.91 7.69 -6.31
CA PRO A 61 -10.72 8.55 -7.45
C PRO A 61 -12.12 8.84 -7.96
N VAL A 62 -12.61 10.06 -7.71
CA VAL A 62 -13.93 10.49 -8.15
C VAL A 62 -13.87 10.37 -9.66
N THR A 63 -14.54 9.36 -10.20
CA THR A 63 -14.82 9.28 -11.63
C THR A 63 -15.75 10.46 -11.90
N GLU A 64 -15.19 11.64 -12.10
CA GLU A 64 -15.92 12.78 -12.64
C GLU A 64 -16.41 12.33 -14.03
N PHE A 65 -17.71 12.04 -14.09
CA PHE A 65 -18.47 11.74 -15.29
C PHE A 65 -18.58 12.97 -16.20
#